data_AF-A0A6C0PBS9-F1
#
_entry.id   AF-A0A6C0PBS9-F1
#
_cell.length_a   1.000
_cell.length_b   1.000
_cell.length_c   1.000
_cell.angle_alpha   90.00
_cell.angle_beta   90.00
_cell.angle_gamma   90.00
#
_symmetry.space_group_name_H-M   'P 1'
#
loop_
_entity.id
_entity.type
_entity.pdbx_description
1 polymer ?
#
loop_
_entity_poly.entity_id
_entity_poly.type
_entity_poly.pdbx_seq_one_letter_code
_entity_poly.pdbx_strand_id
1 'polypeptide(L)'
;MQGDGVRYDRYNRMLYHPDYHPNQGKPYTTKENAYLCKHYIRGQVKTLALDMGRTEHSIRQHVNELRRLGQFDHYKSMVFKDE
;
A
#
# COMPACT_ATOMS: atom_id res chain seq x y z
N MET A 1 22.86 19.87 -5.28
CA MET A 1 21.54 19.22 -5.29
C MET A 1 21.77 17.72 -5.25
N GLN A 2 21.93 17.12 -4.07
CA GLN A 2 21.95 15.66 -3.96
C GLN A 2 20.51 15.23 -4.27
N GLY A 3 20.27 14.72 -5.48
CA GLY A 3 18.98 14.10 -5.79
C GLY A 3 18.81 12.92 -4.85
N ASP A 4 17.64 12.79 -4.25
CA ASP A 4 17.33 11.93 -3.09
C ASP A 4 17.47 10.42 -3.35
N GLY A 5 18.27 9.98 -4.32
CA GLY A 5 18.43 8.57 -4.72
C GLY A 5 17.16 7.95 -5.30
N VAL A 6 16.07 8.71 -5.38
CA VAL A 6 14.76 8.24 -5.81
C VAL A 6 14.81 7.86 -7.29
N ARG A 7 14.39 6.63 -7.57
CA ARG A 7 14.26 6.10 -8.93
C ARG A 7 12.81 5.76 -9.20
N TYR A 8 12.43 5.84 -10.47
CA TYR A 8 11.09 5.52 -10.93
C TYR A 8 11.15 4.44 -12.01
N ASP A 9 10.08 3.64 -12.11
CA ASP A 9 9.90 2.73 -13.23
C ASP A 9 9.29 3.45 -14.46
N ARG A 10 9.10 2.70 -15.56
CA ARG A 10 8.50 3.22 -16.80
C ARG A 10 7.07 3.76 -16.67
N TYR A 11 6.39 3.51 -15.54
CA TYR A 11 5.05 3.98 -15.25
C TYR A 11 5.04 5.13 -14.23
N ASN A 12 6.21 5.75 -13.98
CA ASN A 12 6.39 6.82 -13.01
C ASN A 12 6.00 6.42 -11.57
N ARG A 13 6.19 5.13 -11.22
CA ARG A 13 6.02 4.63 -9.84
C ARG A 13 7.37 4.61 -9.15
N MET A 14 7.40 5.09 -7.91
CA MET A 14 8.64 5.10 -7.13
C MET A 14 9.12 3.66 -6.91
N LEU A 15 10.38 3.39 -7.26
CA LEU A 15 11.05 2.16 -6.87
C LEU A 15 11.29 2.17 -5.37
N TYR A 16 11.65 1.01 -4.80
CA TYR A 16 11.96 0.92 -3.39
C TYR A 16 12.99 1.98 -2.98
N HIS A 17 12.71 2.60 -1.83
CA HIS A 17 13.55 3.61 -1.21
C HIS A 17 13.34 3.48 0.31
N PRO A 18 14.40 3.31 1.11
CA PRO A 18 14.26 3.00 2.53
C PRO A 18 13.46 4.06 3.30
N ASP A 19 13.65 5.34 2.98
CA ASP A 19 12.99 6.45 3.70
C ASP A 19 11.50 6.56 3.39
N TYR A 20 11.07 6.16 2.18
CA TYR A 20 9.66 6.23 1.75
C TYR A 20 8.92 4.91 1.90
N HIS A 21 9.66 3.80 2.02
CA HIS A 21 9.09 2.46 2.07
C HIS A 21 9.56 1.65 3.29
N PRO A 22 9.50 2.19 4.53
CA PRO A 22 10.01 1.54 5.73
C PRO A 22 9.27 0.24 6.10
N ASN A 23 8.08 0.00 5.51
CA ASN A 23 7.26 -1.19 5.76
C ASN A 23 7.34 -2.20 4.61
N GLN A 24 8.19 -1.98 3.61
CA GLN A 24 8.38 -2.92 2.52
C GLN A 24 8.83 -4.30 3.05
N GLY A 25 8.16 -5.37 2.59
CA GLY A 25 8.47 -6.75 3.00
C GLY A 25 7.93 -7.17 4.37
N LYS A 26 7.41 -6.25 5.20
CA LYS A 26 6.76 -6.61 6.48
C LYS A 26 5.37 -7.21 6.23
N PRO A 27 4.88 -8.14 7.07
CA PRO A 27 3.49 -8.60 7.02
C PRO A 27 2.50 -7.44 7.13
N TYR A 28 1.30 -7.59 6.58
CA TYR A 28 0.20 -6.65 6.81
C TYR A 28 -0.59 -7.08 8.04
N THR A 29 -0.77 -6.17 8.98
CA THR A 29 -1.68 -6.34 10.10
C THR A 29 -3.14 -6.28 9.64
N THR A 30 -4.07 -6.78 10.46
CA THR A 30 -5.52 -6.65 10.20
C THR A 30 -5.95 -5.20 10.02
N LYS A 31 -5.41 -4.27 10.84
CA LYS A 31 -5.71 -2.84 10.73
C LYS A 31 -5.19 -2.26 9.41
N GLU A 32 -3.97 -2.60 9.00
CA GLU A 32 -3.42 -2.19 7.70
C GLU A 32 -4.21 -2.77 6.53
N ASN A 33 -4.63 -4.04 6.58
CA ASN A 33 -5.48 -4.63 5.54
C ASN A 33 -6.81 -3.90 5.39
N ALA A 34 -7.46 -3.61 6.52
CA ALA A 34 -8.71 -2.86 6.52
C ALA A 34 -8.52 -1.42 6.03
N TYR A 35 -7.45 -0.74 6.46
CA TYR A 35 -7.10 0.58 5.96
C TYR A 35 -6.85 0.57 4.45
N LEU A 36 -5.99 -0.33 3.98
CA LEU A 36 -5.72 -0.54 2.56
C LEU A 36 -7.01 -0.74 1.76
N CYS A 37 -7.85 -1.69 2.17
CA CYS A 37 -9.08 -2.02 1.45
C CYS A 37 -10.11 -0.89 1.41
N LYS A 38 -10.15 -0.04 2.46
CA LYS A 38 -11.01 1.15 2.50
C LYS A 38 -10.51 2.26 1.57
N HIS A 39 -9.21 2.50 1.55
CA HIS A 39 -8.59 3.62 0.85
C HIS A 39 -8.10 3.29 -0.56
N TYR A 40 -8.20 2.03 -1.00
CA TYR A 40 -7.79 1.61 -2.34
C TYR A 40 -8.74 2.11 -3.43
N ILE A 41 -8.40 3.27 -4.01
CA ILE A 41 -9.15 3.94 -5.07
C ILE A 41 -8.29 4.04 -6.35
N ARG A 42 -8.93 3.87 -7.51
CA ARG A 42 -8.27 4.03 -8.82
C ARG A 42 -7.66 5.43 -8.94
N GLY A 43 -6.38 5.50 -9.29
CA GLY A 43 -5.65 6.77 -9.46
C GLY A 43 -4.97 7.31 -8.19
N GLN A 44 -5.30 6.79 -7.00
CA GLN A 44 -4.75 7.29 -5.72
C GLN A 44 -3.76 6.32 -5.05
N VAL A 45 -3.39 5.23 -5.75
CA VAL A 45 -2.52 4.18 -5.20
C VAL A 45 -1.14 4.71 -4.81
N LYS A 46 -0.62 5.74 -5.50
CA LYS A 46 0.66 6.37 -5.16
C LYS A 46 0.65 6.98 -3.75
N THR A 47 -0.40 7.74 -3.43
CA THR A 47 -0.55 8.36 -2.11
C THR A 47 -0.72 7.30 -1.02
N LEU A 48 -1.56 6.30 -1.27
CA LEU A 48 -1.77 5.19 -0.33
C LEU A 48 -0.50 4.37 -0.09
N ALA A 49 0.31 4.16 -1.13
CA ALA A 49 1.59 3.47 -1.04
C ALA A 49 2.56 4.22 -0.11
N LEU A 50 2.70 5.54 -0.29
CA LEU A 50 3.54 6.37 0.58
C LEU A 50 3.04 6.36 2.04
N ASP A 51 1.73 6.52 2.23
CA ASP A 51 1.11 6.52 3.56
C ASP A 51 1.31 5.19 4.31
N MET A 52 1.22 4.07 3.59
CA MET A 52 1.50 2.74 4.17
C MET A 52 3.00 2.42 4.26
N GLY A 53 3.88 3.28 3.72
CA GLY A 53 5.32 3.03 3.67
C GLY A 53 5.69 1.80 2.83
N ARG A 54 5.03 1.60 1.67
CA ARG A 54 5.22 0.44 0.78
C ARG A 54 5.18 0.87 -0.69
N THR A 55 5.79 0.10 -1.58
CA THR A 55 5.75 0.45 -3.01
C THR A 55 4.34 0.28 -3.61
N GLU A 56 4.01 1.08 -4.64
CA GLU A 56 2.75 0.91 -5.39
C GLU A 56 2.57 -0.51 -5.95
N HIS A 57 3.68 -1.16 -6.33
CA HIS A 57 3.66 -2.52 -6.82
C HIS A 57 3.17 -3.49 -5.75
N SER A 58 3.75 -3.44 -4.55
CA SER A 58 3.36 -4.33 -3.44
C SER A 58 1.93 -4.09 -2.98
N ILE A 59 1.46 -2.85 -2.96
CA ILE A 59 0.07 -2.52 -2.65
C ILE A 59 -0.89 -3.18 -3.64
N ARG A 60 -0.62 -3.06 -4.94
CA ARG A 60 -1.48 -3.66 -5.98
C ARG A 60 -1.46 -5.19 -5.95
N GLN A 61 -0.29 -5.79 -5.73
CA GLN A 61 -0.15 -7.24 -5.60
C GLN A 61 -0.95 -7.76 -4.41
N HIS A 62 -0.83 -7.10 -3.25
CA HIS A 62 -1.55 -7.49 -2.05
C HIS A 62 -3.07 -7.35 -2.21
N VAL A 63 -3.55 -6.26 -2.82
CA VAL A 63 -4.99 -6.11 -3.12
C VAL A 63 -5.49 -7.20 -4.08
N ASN A 64 -4.70 -7.57 -5.09
CA ASN A 64 -5.06 -8.65 -6.00
C ASN A 64 -5.16 -9.99 -5.26
N GLU A 65 -4.24 -10.26 -4.34
CA GLU A 65 -4.30 -11.45 -3.48
C GLU A 65 -5.55 -11.46 -2.60
N LEU A 66 -5.84 -10.35 -1.90
CA LEU A 66 -7.04 -10.23 -1.07
C LEU A 66 -8.33 -10.43 -1.88
N ARG A 67 -8.39 -9.94 -3.12
CA ARG A 67 -9.53 -10.18 -4.03
C ARG A 67 -9.62 -11.64 -4.45
N ARG A 68 -8.50 -12.26 -4.80
CA ARG A 68 -8.44 -13.69 -5.14
C ARG A 68 -8.90 -14.57 -3.99
N LEU A 69 -8.62 -14.18 -2.75
CA LEU A 69 -9.03 -14.88 -1.53
C LEU A 69 -10.44 -14.51 -1.05
N GLY A 70 -11.14 -13.58 -1.72
CA GLY A 70 -12.46 -13.11 -1.28
C GLY A 70 -12.45 -12.28 0.02
N GLN A 71 -11.27 -11.81 0.45
CA GLN A 71 -11.08 -11.09 1.72
C GLN A 71 -11.14 -9.56 1.56
N PHE A 72 -11.10 -9.04 0.34
CA PHE A 72 -11.07 -7.59 0.09
C PHE A 72 -12.27 -6.86 0.71
N ASP A 73 -13.50 -7.34 0.46
CA ASP A 73 -14.71 -6.71 0.99
C ASP A 73 -14.89 -6.96 2.50
N HIS A 74 -14.37 -8.09 2.99
CA HIS A 74 -14.32 -8.37 4.43
C HIS A 74 -13.48 -7.31 5.16
N TYR A 75 -12.24 -7.08 4.73
CA TYR A 75 -11.38 -6.06 5.33
C TYR A 75 -11.93 -4.63 5.13
N LYS A 76 -12.52 -4.35 3.96
CA LYS A 76 -13.13 -3.05 3.66
C LYS A 76 -14.28 -2.70 4.63
N SER A 77 -15.05 -3.68 5.06
CA SER A 77 -16.21 -3.48 5.95
C SER A 77 -15.87 -3.44 7.43
N MET A 78 -14.64 -3.78 7.84
CA MET A 78 -14.22 -3.73 9.25
C MET A 78 -14.28 -2.31 9.80
N VAL A 79 -14.81 -2.14 11.01
CA VAL A 79 -14.78 -0.89 11.77
C VAL A 79 -14.00 -1.12 13.05
N PHE A 80 -12.96 -0.32 13.29
CA PHE A 80 -12.25 -0.30 14.56
C PHE A 80 -12.82 0.84 15.38
N LYS A 81 -13.14 0.59 16.64
CA LYS A 81 -13.42 1.65 17.61
C LYS A 81 -12.07 2.11 18.14
N ASP A 82 -11.82 3.40 18.09
CA ASP A 82 -10.74 4.01 18.86
C ASP A 82 -11.22 3.98 20.33
N GLU A 83 -10.51 3.24 21.18
CA GLU A 83 -10.68 3.23 22.64
C GLU A 83 -9.99 4.44 23.28
#